data_AF-A0A7R9XPP1-F1
#
_entry.id   AF-A0A7R9XPP1-F1
#
_cell.length_a   1.000
_cell.length_b   1.000
_cell.length_c   1.000
_cell.angle_alpha   90.00
_cell.angle_beta   90.00
_cell.angle_gamma   90.00
#
_symmetry.space_group_name_H-M   'P 1'
#
loop_
_entity.id
_entity.type
_entity.pdbx_description
1 polymer ?
#
loop_
_entity_poly.entity_id
_entity_poly.type
_entity_poly.pdbx_seq_one_letter_code
_entity_poly.pdbx_strand_id
1 'polypeptide(L)'
;ASADRFLSRIRAEIDVVAEYDNLLNNACGNASSALKTLADRAKRSIGRSIEASSLTEEATPTQRANAQIAEQLARAHGLMSKVLPSFAPTPKRALEVGLEHIESAVREATRPLFDAVGDWCDARFTQMHNTDYSSTASDGSAKHIIAATSTLGHVADSHPGLFTAARGPLFAARVALGDRILHSFVVHASLIRDFDQGGKMRLVKECGEIELAVVKTLRLAGAETESMEFKSIKAFKSLVLLPTENIEASPLVRDVSRRALLHHLYSRAPAELTTPANRASLSQTQYASWLLKKASDAEVWRGVKGTLDVFTDVNSANASHVAVALMRKIGESFGK
;
A
#
# COMPACT_ATOMS: atom_id res chain seq x y z
N ALA A 1 -22.20 20.94 -14.42
CA ALA A 1 -22.73 21.99 -15.33
C ALA A 1 -21.65 22.92 -15.89
N SER A 2 -20.98 23.76 -15.07
CA SER A 2 -19.94 24.69 -15.59
C SER A 2 -18.63 23.99 -15.97
N ALA A 3 -18.13 23.08 -15.12
CA ALA A 3 -16.93 22.29 -15.41
C ALA A 3 -17.11 21.35 -16.61
N ASP A 4 -18.28 20.71 -16.75
CA ASP A 4 -18.57 19.83 -17.90
C ASP A 4 -18.59 20.60 -19.22
N ARG A 5 -19.13 21.83 -19.21
CA ARG A 5 -19.13 22.71 -20.39
C ARG A 5 -17.74 23.21 -20.74
N PHE A 6 -16.88 23.43 -19.75
CA PHE A 6 -15.48 23.78 -19.96
C PHE A 6 -14.70 22.61 -20.56
N LEU A 7 -14.83 21.41 -20.00
CA LEU A 7 -14.16 20.21 -20.47
C LEU A 7 -14.67 19.77 -21.86
N SER A 8 -15.98 19.94 -22.13
CA SER A 8 -16.53 19.65 -23.46
C SER A 8 -16.05 20.65 -24.51
N ARG A 9 -15.84 21.92 -24.15
CA ARG A 9 -15.25 22.93 -25.04
C ARG A 9 -13.79 22.62 -25.38
N ILE A 10 -12.97 22.33 -24.37
CA ILE A 10 -11.57 21.91 -24.59
C ILE A 10 -11.52 20.70 -25.52
N ARG A 11 -12.39 19.71 -25.27
CA ARG A 11 -12.49 18.54 -26.14
C ARG A 11 -12.88 18.90 -27.57
N ALA A 12 -13.93 19.70 -27.76
CA ALA A 12 -14.39 20.09 -29.08
C ALA A 12 -13.32 20.86 -29.86
N GLU A 13 -12.56 21.74 -29.20
CA GLU A 13 -11.45 22.46 -29.83
C GLU A 13 -10.34 21.51 -30.29
N ILE A 14 -9.99 20.52 -29.46
CA ILE A 14 -9.00 19.49 -29.80
C ILE A 14 -9.49 18.62 -30.98
N ASP A 15 -10.76 18.20 -30.95
CA ASP A 15 -11.34 17.34 -31.99
C ASP A 15 -11.37 18.04 -33.36
N VAL A 16 -11.61 19.37 -33.40
CA VAL A 16 -11.64 20.16 -34.65
C VAL A 16 -10.26 20.24 -35.32
N VAL A 17 -9.18 20.26 -34.55
CA VAL A 17 -7.82 20.42 -35.07
C VAL A 17 -7.04 19.11 -35.13
N ALA A 18 -7.69 17.98 -34.86
CA ALA A 18 -7.05 16.67 -34.69
C ALA A 18 -6.24 16.20 -35.92
N GLU A 19 -6.61 16.63 -37.13
CA GLU A 19 -5.93 16.28 -38.37
C GLU A 19 -4.72 17.18 -38.69
N TYR A 20 -4.50 18.24 -37.92
CA TYR A 20 -3.47 19.25 -38.18
C TYR A 20 -2.42 19.27 -37.07
N ASP A 21 -1.32 18.54 -37.23
CA ASP A 21 -0.32 18.30 -36.18
C ASP A 21 0.16 19.58 -35.44
N ASN A 22 0.45 20.66 -36.17
CA ASN A 22 0.89 21.93 -35.57
C ASN A 22 -0.22 22.60 -34.74
N LEU A 23 -1.46 22.57 -35.22
CA LEU A 23 -2.60 23.17 -34.52
C LEU A 23 -3.02 22.30 -33.34
N LEU A 24 -3.00 20.98 -33.49
CA LEU A 24 -3.22 20.01 -32.42
C LEU A 24 -2.20 20.19 -31.31
N ASN A 25 -0.92 20.34 -31.63
CA ASN A 25 0.12 20.58 -30.63
C ASN A 25 -0.13 21.87 -29.82
N ASN A 26 -0.50 22.97 -30.50
CA ASN A 26 -0.85 24.22 -29.83
C ASN A 26 -2.11 24.08 -28.97
N ALA A 27 -3.15 23.40 -29.46
CA ALA A 27 -4.37 23.14 -28.72
C ALA A 27 -4.10 22.28 -27.46
N CYS A 28 -3.30 21.23 -27.58
CA CYS A 28 -2.86 20.40 -26.45
C CYS A 28 -2.04 21.21 -25.43
N GLY A 29 -1.15 22.11 -25.87
CA GLY A 29 -0.40 23.00 -24.98
C GLY A 29 -1.28 24.00 -24.22
N ASN A 30 -2.29 24.57 -24.88
CA ASN A 30 -3.27 25.45 -24.25
C ASN A 30 -4.15 24.70 -23.25
N ALA A 31 -4.66 23.53 -23.65
CA ALA A 31 -5.43 22.64 -22.78
C ALA A 31 -4.61 22.25 -21.54
N SER A 32 -3.34 21.90 -21.72
CA SER A 32 -2.41 21.57 -20.64
C SER A 32 -2.25 22.72 -19.65
N SER A 33 -2.05 23.95 -20.15
CA SER A 33 -1.97 25.16 -19.30
C SER A 33 -3.26 25.43 -18.53
N ALA A 34 -4.41 25.18 -19.16
CA ALA A 34 -5.72 25.33 -18.53
C ALA A 34 -5.96 24.27 -17.44
N LEU A 35 -5.58 23.01 -17.69
CA LEU A 35 -5.62 21.92 -16.71
C LEU A 35 -4.71 22.20 -15.52
N LYS A 36 -3.50 22.71 -15.77
CA LYS A 36 -2.59 23.15 -14.70
C LYS A 36 -3.22 24.24 -13.82
N THR A 37 -3.80 25.26 -14.44
CA THR A 37 -4.48 26.35 -13.71
C THR A 37 -5.66 25.82 -12.87
N LEU A 38 -6.42 24.88 -13.42
CA LEU A 38 -7.50 24.20 -12.70
C LEU A 38 -6.96 23.41 -11.50
N ALA A 39 -5.88 22.65 -11.68
CA ALA A 39 -5.22 21.90 -10.63
C ALA A 39 -4.70 22.81 -9.52
N ASP A 40 -4.01 23.90 -9.85
CA ASP A 40 -3.47 24.85 -8.88
C ASP A 40 -4.58 25.55 -8.08
N ARG A 41 -5.69 25.89 -8.73
CA ARG A 41 -6.86 26.42 -8.05
C ARG A 41 -7.47 25.39 -7.10
N ALA A 42 -7.62 24.15 -7.55
CA ALA A 42 -8.14 23.07 -6.71
C ALA A 42 -7.25 22.83 -5.48
N LYS A 43 -5.92 22.80 -5.65
CA LYS A 43 -4.96 22.66 -4.55
C LYS A 43 -5.08 23.74 -3.48
N ARG A 44 -5.36 24.98 -3.89
CA ARG A 44 -5.63 26.09 -2.95
C ARG A 44 -6.94 25.89 -2.17
N SER A 45 -7.91 25.18 -2.74
CA SER A 45 -9.20 24.88 -2.11
C SER A 45 -9.22 23.61 -1.25
N ILE A 46 -8.16 22.79 -1.28
CA ILE A 46 -8.07 21.58 -0.43
C ILE A 46 -8.02 22.00 1.04
N GLY A 47 -8.97 21.49 1.82
CA GLY A 47 -8.97 21.65 3.27
C GLY A 47 -7.89 20.77 3.91
N ARG A 48 -7.09 21.37 4.80
CA ARG A 48 -5.96 20.74 5.48
C ARG A 48 -6.12 20.72 7.01
N SER A 49 -7.33 20.95 7.50
CA SER A 49 -7.63 20.88 8.93
C SER A 49 -7.55 19.44 9.44
N ILE A 50 -7.52 19.27 10.76
CA ILE A 50 -7.55 17.94 11.41
C ILE A 50 -8.80 17.13 11.02
N GLU A 51 -9.90 17.82 10.71
CA GLU A 51 -11.15 17.23 10.21
C GLU A 51 -10.99 16.53 8.85
N ALA A 52 -9.99 16.91 8.04
CA ALA A 52 -9.72 16.25 6.76
C ALA A 52 -9.22 14.80 6.97
N SER A 53 -8.64 14.52 8.14
CA SER A 53 -8.05 13.23 8.52
C SER A 53 -8.82 12.51 9.64
N SER A 54 -9.95 13.03 10.12
CA SER A 54 -10.69 12.43 11.23
C SER A 54 -11.55 11.24 10.76
N LEU A 55 -11.40 10.07 11.39
CA LEU A 55 -12.23 8.90 11.09
C LEU A 55 -13.46 8.87 12.01
N THR A 56 -14.45 9.70 11.69
CA THR A 56 -15.74 9.82 12.38
C THR A 56 -16.83 8.96 11.72
N GLU A 57 -17.97 8.79 12.40
CA GLU A 57 -19.14 8.09 11.82
C GLU A 57 -19.68 8.80 10.58
N GLU A 58 -19.75 10.14 10.58
CA GLU A 58 -20.14 10.88 9.38
C GLU A 58 -18.95 11.59 8.75
N ALA A 59 -18.96 11.69 7.42
CA ALA A 59 -17.99 12.45 6.66
C ALA A 59 -18.07 13.94 7.01
N THR A 60 -16.94 14.52 7.43
CA THR A 60 -16.88 15.94 7.79
C THR A 60 -17.12 16.82 6.57
N PRO A 61 -17.55 18.09 6.73
CA PRO A 61 -17.69 19.02 5.62
C PRO A 61 -16.38 19.17 4.82
N THR A 62 -15.25 19.20 5.53
CA THR A 62 -13.90 19.27 4.94
C THR A 62 -13.60 18.04 4.09
N GLN A 63 -13.89 16.82 4.58
CA GLN A 63 -13.72 15.58 3.83
C GLN A 63 -14.59 15.52 2.58
N ARG A 64 -15.87 15.90 2.70
CA ARG A 64 -16.81 15.97 1.58
C ARG A 64 -16.32 16.95 0.51
N ALA A 65 -15.84 18.12 0.89
CA ALA A 65 -15.29 19.10 -0.04
C ALA A 65 -14.04 18.56 -0.77
N ASN A 66 -13.10 17.98 -0.04
CA ASN A 66 -11.91 17.36 -0.63
C ASN A 66 -12.26 16.20 -1.58
N ALA A 67 -13.22 15.35 -1.18
CA ALA A 67 -13.69 14.25 -2.01
C ALA A 67 -14.34 14.74 -3.31
N GLN A 68 -15.17 15.78 -3.24
CA GLN A 68 -15.76 16.42 -4.42
C GLN A 68 -14.69 17.01 -5.35
N ILE A 69 -13.65 17.68 -4.80
CA ILE A 69 -12.53 18.19 -5.59
C ILE A 69 -11.83 17.04 -6.33
N ALA A 70 -11.46 15.97 -5.61
CA ALA A 70 -10.78 14.82 -6.18
C ALA A 70 -11.62 14.15 -7.29
N GLU A 71 -12.92 14.00 -7.06
CA GLU A 71 -13.87 13.41 -8.00
C GLU A 71 -14.01 14.23 -9.29
N GLN A 72 -14.15 15.55 -9.19
CA GLN A 72 -14.24 16.43 -10.37
C GLN A 72 -12.94 16.45 -11.18
N LEU A 73 -11.79 16.50 -10.50
CA LEU A 73 -10.49 16.46 -11.15
C LEU A 73 -10.24 15.11 -11.85
N ALA A 74 -10.59 14.00 -11.20
CA ALA A 74 -10.46 12.68 -11.81
C ALA A 74 -11.39 12.49 -13.01
N ARG A 75 -12.60 13.09 -13.00
CA ARG A 75 -13.46 13.17 -14.18
C ARG A 75 -12.79 13.94 -15.33
N ALA A 76 -12.23 15.11 -15.05
CA ALA A 76 -11.52 15.91 -16.04
C ALA A 76 -10.38 15.12 -16.67
N HIS A 77 -9.56 14.48 -15.83
CA HIS A 77 -8.49 13.59 -16.26
C HIS A 77 -9.00 12.45 -17.15
N GLY A 78 -10.05 11.75 -16.73
CA GLY A 78 -10.61 10.62 -17.46
C GLY A 78 -11.23 11.00 -18.81
N LEU A 79 -11.78 12.21 -18.95
CA LEU A 79 -12.32 12.72 -20.21
C LEU A 79 -11.21 13.05 -21.21
N MET A 80 -10.17 13.76 -20.76
CA MET A 80 -9.03 14.13 -21.61
C MET A 80 -8.14 12.94 -21.95
N SER A 81 -7.99 11.97 -21.03
CA SER A 81 -7.20 10.77 -21.29
C SER A 81 -7.77 9.89 -22.41
N LYS A 82 -9.08 9.99 -22.71
CA LYS A 82 -9.73 9.22 -23.77
C LYS A 82 -9.26 9.60 -25.18
N VAL A 83 -8.76 10.82 -25.37
CA VAL A 83 -8.32 11.31 -26.70
C VAL A 83 -6.82 11.09 -26.95
N LEU A 84 -6.04 10.79 -25.90
CA LEU A 84 -4.59 10.56 -26.03
C LEU A 84 -4.19 9.43 -27.02
N PRO A 85 -4.90 8.28 -27.10
CA PRO A 85 -4.48 7.20 -27.98
C PRO A 85 -4.46 7.55 -29.47
N SER A 86 -5.23 8.55 -29.90
CA SER A 86 -5.28 9.00 -31.30
C SER A 86 -4.25 10.06 -31.66
N PHE A 87 -3.47 10.57 -30.70
CA PHE A 87 -2.54 11.67 -30.94
C PHE A 87 -1.12 11.18 -31.26
N ALA A 88 -0.43 11.93 -32.12
CA ALA A 88 1.01 11.80 -32.32
C ALA A 88 1.80 12.07 -31.01
N PRO A 89 3.05 11.59 -30.87
CA PRO A 89 3.79 11.65 -29.61
C PRO A 89 3.93 13.05 -29.01
N THR A 90 4.21 14.07 -29.84
CA THR A 90 4.42 15.45 -29.37
C THR A 90 3.15 16.09 -28.77
N PRO A 91 2.01 16.18 -29.49
CA PRO A 91 0.77 16.72 -28.91
C PRO A 91 0.26 15.87 -27.74
N LYS A 92 0.41 14.54 -27.81
CA LYS A 92 0.11 13.63 -26.70
C LYS A 92 0.87 14.03 -25.44
N ARG A 93 2.20 14.19 -25.54
CA ARG A 93 3.05 14.59 -24.42
C ARG A 93 2.68 15.96 -23.88
N ALA A 94 2.37 16.92 -24.75
CA ALA A 94 1.95 18.26 -24.33
C ALA A 94 0.71 18.22 -23.42
N LEU A 95 -0.30 17.41 -23.77
CA LEU A 95 -1.51 17.24 -22.95
C LEU A 95 -1.25 16.43 -21.67
N GLU A 96 -0.42 15.38 -21.72
CA GLU A 96 -0.05 14.56 -20.56
C GLU A 96 0.55 15.40 -19.41
N VAL A 97 1.40 16.39 -19.72
CA VAL A 97 1.95 17.30 -18.70
C VAL A 97 0.84 18.00 -17.89
N GLY A 98 -0.25 18.41 -18.54
CA GLY A 98 -1.39 19.02 -17.86
C GLY A 98 -2.16 18.01 -17.01
N LEU A 99 -2.27 16.76 -17.48
CA LEU A 99 -2.90 15.67 -16.75
C LEU A 99 -2.10 15.28 -15.50
N GLU A 100 -0.77 15.27 -15.55
CA GLU A 100 0.11 15.04 -14.39
C GLU A 100 -0.17 16.06 -13.26
N HIS A 101 -0.44 17.32 -13.60
CA HIS A 101 -0.85 18.33 -12.61
C HIS A 101 -2.20 17.99 -11.95
N ILE A 102 -3.17 17.51 -12.74
CA ILE A 102 -4.47 17.05 -12.23
C ILE A 102 -4.29 15.82 -11.32
N GLU A 103 -3.47 14.85 -11.73
CA GLU A 103 -3.17 13.66 -10.91
C GLU A 103 -2.54 14.04 -9.57
N SER A 104 -1.61 14.99 -9.58
CA SER A 104 -1.00 15.54 -8.36
C SER A 104 -2.05 16.18 -7.43
N ALA A 105 -2.98 16.96 -7.97
CA ALA A 105 -4.04 17.59 -7.19
C ALA A 105 -5.05 16.58 -6.62
N VAL A 106 -5.42 15.54 -7.37
CA VAL A 106 -6.27 14.44 -6.87
C VAL A 106 -5.59 13.71 -5.72
N ARG A 107 -4.29 13.41 -5.86
CA ARG A 107 -3.50 12.78 -4.80
C ARG A 107 -3.47 13.65 -3.55
N GLU A 108 -3.22 14.94 -3.70
CA GLU A 108 -3.20 15.87 -2.56
C GLU A 108 -4.56 15.99 -1.86
N ALA A 109 -5.67 15.95 -2.62
CA ALA A 109 -7.01 16.05 -2.07
C ALA A 109 -7.44 14.77 -1.30
N THR A 110 -7.01 13.60 -1.76
CA THR A 110 -7.33 12.30 -1.12
C THR A 110 -6.40 11.96 0.04
N ARG A 111 -5.17 12.48 0.02
CA ARG A 111 -4.12 12.13 0.96
C ARG A 111 -4.52 12.23 2.45
N PRO A 112 -5.16 13.30 2.96
CA PRO A 112 -5.46 13.41 4.39
C PRO A 112 -6.31 12.26 4.93
N LEU A 113 -7.34 11.85 4.16
CA LEU A 113 -8.23 10.76 4.54
C LEU A 113 -7.53 9.41 4.36
N PHE A 114 -6.88 9.17 3.22
CA PHE A 114 -6.24 7.88 2.94
C PHE A 114 -5.04 7.63 3.85
N ASP A 115 -4.26 8.66 4.18
CA ASP A 115 -3.17 8.54 5.15
C ASP A 115 -3.71 8.20 6.54
N ALA A 116 -4.81 8.83 6.97
CA ALA A 116 -5.44 8.54 8.25
C ALA A 116 -5.99 7.10 8.31
N VAL A 117 -6.60 6.60 7.24
CA VAL A 117 -7.04 5.20 7.15
C VAL A 117 -5.85 4.25 7.26
N GLY A 118 -4.78 4.51 6.51
CA GLY A 118 -3.56 3.71 6.57
C GLY A 118 -2.94 3.67 7.97
N ASP A 119 -2.81 4.83 8.64
CA ASP A 119 -2.29 4.93 10.00
C ASP A 119 -3.21 4.25 11.02
N TRP A 120 -4.52 4.32 10.82
CA TRP A 120 -5.48 3.65 11.68
C TRP A 120 -5.38 2.13 11.56
N CYS A 121 -5.29 1.59 10.34
CA CYS A 121 -5.07 0.16 10.10
C CYS A 121 -3.75 -0.31 10.72
N ASP A 122 -2.66 0.43 10.52
CA ASP A 122 -1.35 0.16 11.12
C ASP A 122 -1.47 0.06 12.66
N ALA A 123 -2.13 1.05 13.27
CA ALA A 123 -2.38 1.05 14.72
C ALA A 123 -3.21 -0.15 15.19
N ARG A 124 -4.14 -0.68 14.38
CA ARG A 124 -4.86 -1.92 14.71
C ARG A 124 -3.97 -3.17 14.60
N PHE A 125 -3.11 -3.24 13.59
CA PHE A 125 -2.21 -4.38 13.40
C PHE A 125 -1.16 -4.52 14.50
N THR A 126 -0.86 -3.45 15.25
CA THR A 126 -0.05 -3.56 16.48
C THR A 126 -0.62 -4.56 17.51
N GLN A 127 -1.93 -4.83 17.49
CA GLN A 127 -2.58 -5.78 18.40
C GLN A 127 -2.18 -7.23 18.12
N MET A 128 -1.67 -7.54 16.93
CA MET A 128 -1.15 -8.87 16.58
C MET A 128 -0.02 -9.27 17.54
N HIS A 129 0.78 -8.31 18.00
CA HIS A 129 1.92 -8.54 18.90
C HIS A 129 1.51 -8.91 20.34
N ASN A 130 0.26 -8.66 20.69
CA ASN A 130 -0.31 -9.04 21.99
C ASN A 130 -1.22 -10.27 21.89
N THR A 131 -1.40 -10.82 20.68
CA THR A 131 -2.26 -11.96 20.43
C THR A 131 -1.45 -13.23 20.58
N ASP A 132 -1.98 -14.20 21.33
CA ASP A 132 -1.35 -15.50 21.48
C ASP A 132 -1.64 -16.38 20.26
N TYR A 133 -0.64 -16.51 19.39
CA TYR A 133 -0.65 -17.40 18.22
C TYR A 133 -0.14 -18.81 18.56
N SER A 134 0.10 -19.13 19.83
CA SER A 134 0.51 -20.46 20.29
C SER A 134 -0.63 -21.26 20.94
N SER A 135 -1.81 -20.67 21.12
CA SER A 135 -2.98 -21.34 21.69
C SER A 135 -4.15 -21.52 20.70
N THR A 136 -4.78 -22.68 20.81
CA THR A 136 -5.94 -23.10 20.01
C THR A 136 -7.25 -22.38 20.39
N ALA A 137 -7.27 -21.58 21.45
CA ALA A 137 -8.49 -21.13 22.14
C ALA A 137 -9.21 -19.90 21.54
N SER A 138 -8.98 -19.54 20.27
CA SER A 138 -9.65 -18.38 19.66
C SER A 138 -10.03 -18.63 18.21
N ASP A 139 -11.32 -18.97 18.02
CA ASP A 139 -11.96 -19.28 16.72
C ASP A 139 -12.59 -18.04 16.03
N GLY A 140 -12.58 -16.88 16.69
CA GLY A 140 -13.10 -15.63 16.12
C GLY A 140 -12.11 -14.99 15.14
N SER A 141 -12.62 -14.37 14.06
CA SER A 141 -11.79 -13.45 13.26
C SER A 141 -11.24 -12.38 14.20
N ALA A 142 -9.94 -12.13 14.14
CA ALA A 142 -9.29 -11.35 15.15
C ALA A 142 -9.80 -9.90 15.15
N LYS A 143 -9.97 -9.32 16.35
CA LYS A 143 -10.61 -8.01 16.54
C LYS A 143 -9.97 -6.92 15.68
N HIS A 144 -8.66 -6.99 15.44
CA HIS A 144 -7.94 -6.06 14.56
C HIS A 144 -8.36 -6.16 13.09
N ILE A 145 -8.63 -7.36 12.58
CA ILE A 145 -9.10 -7.56 11.21
C ILE A 145 -10.53 -7.04 11.04
N ILE A 146 -11.43 -7.38 11.98
CA ILE A 146 -12.81 -6.88 11.95
C ILE A 146 -12.82 -5.34 11.98
N ALA A 147 -12.00 -4.75 12.85
CA ALA A 147 -11.83 -3.30 12.93
C ALA A 147 -11.33 -2.72 11.60
N ALA A 148 -10.23 -3.24 11.04
CA ALA A 148 -9.67 -2.82 9.74
C ALA A 148 -10.69 -2.88 8.60
N THR A 149 -11.31 -4.04 8.42
CA THR A 149 -12.27 -4.28 7.33
C THR A 149 -13.54 -3.43 7.48
N SER A 150 -14.04 -3.25 8.71
CA SER A 150 -15.19 -2.38 8.98
C SER A 150 -14.89 -0.92 8.67
N THR A 151 -13.74 -0.39 9.12
CA THR A 151 -13.35 1.00 8.83
C THR A 151 -13.15 1.24 7.33
N LEU A 152 -12.58 0.27 6.59
CA LEU A 152 -12.49 0.38 5.13
C LEU A 152 -13.89 0.47 4.50
N GLY A 153 -14.81 -0.41 4.91
CA GLY A 153 -16.19 -0.41 4.42
C GLY A 153 -16.88 0.93 4.70
N HIS A 154 -16.79 1.39 5.95
CA HIS A 154 -17.36 2.65 6.39
C HIS A 154 -16.85 3.85 5.58
N VAL A 155 -15.54 3.92 5.33
CA VAL A 155 -14.95 5.01 4.53
C VAL A 155 -15.43 4.97 3.08
N ALA A 156 -15.55 3.77 2.50
CA ALA A 156 -16.07 3.59 1.15
C ALA A 156 -17.54 4.00 1.02
N ASP A 157 -18.36 3.67 2.01
CA ASP A 157 -19.78 4.01 2.06
C ASP A 157 -20.00 5.51 2.36
N SER A 158 -19.16 6.11 3.21
CA SER A 158 -19.22 7.53 3.55
C SER A 158 -18.72 8.45 2.43
N HIS A 159 -17.85 7.94 1.54
CA HIS A 159 -17.21 8.72 0.47
C HIS A 159 -17.32 8.04 -0.90
N PRO A 160 -18.53 7.66 -1.36
CA PRO A 160 -18.71 6.79 -2.52
C PRO A 160 -18.05 7.34 -3.79
N GLY A 161 -18.04 8.66 -3.95
CA GLY A 161 -17.40 9.38 -5.07
C GLY A 161 -15.93 9.01 -5.27
N LEU A 162 -15.17 8.77 -4.19
CA LEU A 162 -13.76 8.39 -4.24
C LEU A 162 -13.53 6.98 -4.80
N PHE A 163 -14.56 6.13 -4.77
CA PHE A 163 -14.50 4.70 -5.13
C PHE A 163 -15.25 4.38 -6.43
N THR A 164 -15.68 5.40 -7.18
CA THR A 164 -16.44 5.20 -8.43
C THR A 164 -15.57 4.96 -9.67
N ALA A 165 -14.40 5.57 -9.74
CA ALA A 165 -13.57 5.54 -10.95
C ALA A 165 -13.02 4.13 -11.22
N ALA A 166 -13.03 3.64 -12.46
CA ALA A 166 -12.39 2.35 -12.79
C ALA A 166 -10.90 2.47 -13.12
N ARG A 167 -10.41 3.70 -13.35
CA ARG A 167 -9.03 4.02 -13.77
C ARG A 167 -8.69 5.48 -13.48
N GLY A 168 -7.44 5.86 -13.70
CA GLY A 168 -6.94 7.22 -13.52
C GLY A 168 -6.54 7.53 -12.07
N PRO A 169 -6.37 8.81 -11.69
CA PRO A 169 -5.69 9.17 -10.45
C PRO A 169 -6.42 8.75 -9.17
N LEU A 170 -7.76 8.77 -9.14
CA LEU A 170 -8.52 8.24 -7.99
C LEU A 170 -8.38 6.73 -7.81
N PHE A 171 -8.26 6.00 -8.93
CA PHE A 171 -7.99 4.57 -8.89
C PHE A 171 -6.57 4.29 -8.42
N ALA A 172 -5.57 5.01 -8.94
CA ALA A 172 -4.19 4.91 -8.48
C ALA A 172 -4.04 5.24 -6.99
N ALA A 173 -4.77 6.24 -6.47
CA ALA A 173 -4.77 6.57 -5.05
C ALA A 173 -5.34 5.43 -4.17
N ARG A 174 -6.36 4.71 -4.65
CA ARG A 174 -6.92 3.55 -3.94
C ARG A 174 -5.98 2.33 -3.99
N VAL A 175 -5.33 2.08 -5.13
CA VAL A 175 -4.30 1.04 -5.23
C VAL A 175 -3.18 1.32 -4.21
N ALA A 176 -2.68 2.56 -4.16
CA ALA A 176 -1.63 2.95 -3.21
C ALA A 176 -2.06 2.81 -1.73
N LEU A 177 -3.33 3.10 -1.42
CA LEU A 177 -3.88 2.85 -0.08
C LEU A 177 -3.90 1.34 0.23
N GLY A 178 -4.34 0.52 -0.73
CA GLY A 178 -4.34 -0.94 -0.60
C GLY A 178 -2.94 -1.50 -0.36
N ASP A 179 -1.97 -1.10 -1.19
CA ASP A 179 -0.57 -1.50 -1.06
C ASP A 179 -0.03 -1.15 0.33
N ARG A 180 -0.28 0.08 0.83
CA ARG A 180 0.14 0.50 2.17
C ARG A 180 -0.45 -0.37 3.27
N ILE A 181 -1.75 -0.69 3.21
CA ILE A 181 -2.43 -1.50 4.22
C ILE A 181 -1.84 -2.93 4.24
N LEU A 182 -1.67 -3.54 3.07
CA LEU A 182 -1.12 -4.89 2.96
C LEU A 182 0.35 -4.94 3.37
N HIS A 183 1.14 -3.93 3.02
CA HIS A 183 2.52 -3.80 3.45
C HIS A 183 2.62 -3.75 4.99
N SER A 184 1.83 -2.86 5.63
CA SER A 184 1.77 -2.78 7.09
C SER A 184 1.37 -4.11 7.72
N PHE A 185 0.30 -4.74 7.22
CA PHE A 185 -0.15 -6.04 7.72
C PHE A 185 0.95 -7.12 7.65
N VAL A 186 1.61 -7.27 6.49
CA VAL A 186 2.66 -8.28 6.29
C VAL A 186 3.88 -8.01 7.19
N VAL A 187 4.25 -6.75 7.39
CA VAL A 187 5.33 -6.39 8.34
C VAL A 187 4.96 -6.82 9.76
N HIS A 188 3.76 -6.46 10.23
CA HIS A 188 3.28 -6.88 11.56
C HIS A 188 3.23 -8.41 11.70
N ALA A 189 2.64 -9.10 10.72
CA ALA A 189 2.56 -10.55 10.69
C ALA A 189 3.93 -11.23 10.75
N SER A 190 4.93 -10.68 10.05
CA SER A 190 6.28 -11.25 9.99
C SER A 190 7.08 -11.16 11.29
N LEU A 191 6.65 -10.33 12.24
CA LEU A 191 7.33 -10.15 13.52
C LEU A 191 6.83 -11.09 14.62
N ILE A 192 5.73 -11.81 14.36
CA ILE A 192 5.22 -12.84 15.28
C ILE A 192 6.24 -13.99 15.31
N ARG A 193 6.66 -14.38 16.51
CA ARG A 193 7.66 -15.43 16.71
C ARG A 193 7.02 -16.78 17.01
N ASP A 194 6.09 -16.81 17.96
CA ASP A 194 5.60 -18.07 18.50
C ASP A 194 4.30 -18.46 17.79
N PHE A 195 4.34 -19.60 17.09
CA PHE A 195 3.19 -20.18 16.42
C PHE A 195 3.02 -21.65 16.81
N ASP A 196 1.79 -22.06 17.08
CA ASP A 196 1.38 -23.46 16.90
C ASP A 196 0.74 -23.64 15.50
N GLN A 197 0.28 -24.85 15.18
CA GLN A 197 -0.40 -25.09 13.91
C GLN A 197 -1.71 -24.30 13.80
N GLY A 198 -2.44 -24.13 14.92
CA GLY A 198 -3.66 -23.33 14.97
C GLY A 198 -3.40 -21.85 14.64
N GLY A 199 -2.37 -21.26 15.22
CA GLY A 199 -1.94 -19.89 14.98
C GLY A 199 -1.49 -19.63 13.55
N LYS A 200 -0.78 -20.59 12.92
CA LYS A 200 -0.46 -20.50 11.48
C LYS A 200 -1.72 -20.43 10.63
N MET A 201 -2.70 -21.31 10.91
CA MET A 201 -3.97 -21.31 10.18
C MET A 201 -4.78 -20.03 10.44
N ARG A 202 -4.75 -19.51 11.67
CA ARG A 202 -5.35 -18.22 12.03
C ARG A 202 -4.72 -17.09 11.21
N LEU A 203 -3.39 -16.99 11.19
CA LEU A 203 -2.69 -15.95 10.43
C LEU A 203 -2.99 -16.04 8.92
N VAL A 204 -3.05 -17.26 8.37
CA VAL A 204 -3.44 -17.49 6.96
C VAL A 204 -4.86 -17.02 6.67
N LYS A 205 -5.80 -17.28 7.58
CA LYS A 205 -7.17 -16.77 7.51
C LYS A 205 -7.19 -15.24 7.54
N GLU A 206 -6.48 -14.62 8.47
CA GLU A 206 -6.36 -13.16 8.59
C GLU A 206 -5.77 -12.53 7.32
N CYS A 207 -4.74 -13.14 6.72
CA CYS A 207 -4.18 -12.73 5.43
C CYS A 207 -5.26 -12.70 4.33
N GLY A 208 -6.07 -13.76 4.25
CA GLY A 208 -7.14 -13.86 3.26
C GLY A 208 -8.27 -12.85 3.48
N GLU A 209 -8.65 -12.62 4.73
CA GLU A 209 -9.69 -11.65 5.10
C GLU A 209 -9.29 -10.21 4.75
N ILE A 210 -8.06 -9.78 5.11
CA ILE A 210 -7.59 -8.44 4.78
C ILE A 210 -7.36 -8.26 3.28
N GLU A 211 -6.78 -9.26 2.61
CA GLU A 211 -6.58 -9.27 1.15
C GLU A 211 -7.92 -9.06 0.43
N LEU A 212 -8.93 -9.86 0.76
CA LEU A 212 -10.26 -9.79 0.14
C LEU A 212 -10.94 -8.45 0.43
N ALA A 213 -10.86 -7.96 1.67
CA ALA A 213 -11.48 -6.70 2.06
C ALA A 213 -10.86 -5.51 1.30
N VAL A 214 -9.54 -5.47 1.16
CA VAL A 214 -8.86 -4.42 0.39
C VAL A 214 -9.30 -4.45 -1.07
N VAL A 215 -9.28 -5.61 -1.74
CA VAL A 215 -9.70 -5.72 -3.15
C VAL A 215 -11.16 -5.29 -3.34
N LYS A 216 -12.06 -5.83 -2.52
CA LYS A 216 -13.50 -5.62 -2.66
C LYS A 216 -13.90 -4.18 -2.33
N THR A 217 -13.44 -3.66 -1.19
CA THR A 217 -13.85 -2.36 -0.69
C THR A 217 -13.21 -1.22 -1.46
N LEU A 218 -11.92 -1.36 -1.81
CA LEU A 218 -11.24 -0.34 -2.63
C LEU A 218 -11.57 -0.47 -4.12
N ARG A 219 -12.27 -1.54 -4.54
CA ARG A 219 -12.73 -1.79 -5.92
C ARG A 219 -11.57 -1.75 -6.93
N LEU A 220 -10.58 -2.61 -6.72
CA LEU A 220 -9.30 -2.59 -7.44
C LEU A 220 -9.33 -3.26 -8.82
N ALA A 221 -10.43 -3.90 -9.21
CA ALA A 221 -10.72 -4.33 -10.59
C ALA A 221 -9.58 -5.06 -11.33
N GLY A 222 -8.77 -5.88 -10.63
CA GLY A 222 -7.68 -6.66 -11.21
C GLY A 222 -6.29 -6.02 -11.08
N ALA A 223 -6.19 -4.75 -10.70
CA ALA A 223 -4.89 -4.08 -10.50
C ALA A 223 -4.06 -4.72 -9.37
N GLU A 224 -4.71 -5.44 -8.44
CA GLU A 224 -4.04 -6.23 -7.42
C GLU A 224 -3.13 -7.33 -8.00
N THR A 225 -3.29 -7.71 -9.27
CA THR A 225 -2.42 -8.72 -9.92
C THR A 225 -1.05 -8.18 -10.30
N GLU A 226 -0.93 -6.86 -10.49
CA GLU A 226 0.32 -6.20 -10.85
C GLU A 226 1.09 -5.72 -9.60
N SER A 227 0.39 -5.42 -8.51
CA SER A 227 0.97 -4.95 -7.24
C SER A 227 1.90 -5.98 -6.58
N MET A 228 3.05 -5.49 -6.12
CA MET A 228 4.03 -6.29 -5.39
C MET A 228 3.57 -6.61 -3.98
N GLU A 229 2.80 -5.73 -3.34
CA GLU A 229 2.27 -5.91 -1.99
C GLU A 229 1.20 -7.00 -1.97
N PHE A 230 0.35 -7.05 -3.00
CA PHE A 230 -0.62 -8.13 -3.19
C PHE A 230 0.04 -9.48 -3.50
N LYS A 231 1.08 -9.50 -4.33
CA LYS A 231 1.91 -10.70 -4.53
C LYS A 231 2.57 -11.12 -3.22
N SER A 232 3.08 -10.16 -2.45
CA SER A 232 3.77 -10.41 -1.19
C SER A 232 2.87 -11.02 -0.14
N ILE A 233 1.64 -10.52 0.06
CA ILE A 233 0.73 -11.14 1.05
C ILE A 233 0.31 -12.56 0.63
N LYS A 234 0.07 -12.79 -0.67
CA LYS A 234 -0.23 -14.14 -1.20
C LYS A 234 0.92 -15.11 -0.98
N ALA A 235 2.14 -14.69 -1.32
CA ALA A 235 3.35 -15.46 -1.11
C ALA A 235 3.62 -15.72 0.37
N PHE A 236 3.49 -14.68 1.21
CA PHE A 236 3.64 -14.78 2.65
C PHE A 236 2.65 -15.80 3.26
N LYS A 237 1.37 -15.70 2.90
CA LYS A 237 0.30 -16.63 3.31
C LYS A 237 0.68 -18.09 3.02
N SER A 238 1.17 -18.38 1.82
CA SER A 238 1.62 -19.73 1.45
C SER A 238 2.91 -20.14 2.17
N LEU A 239 3.86 -19.22 2.35
CA LEU A 239 5.13 -19.48 3.02
C LEU A 239 4.95 -19.79 4.51
N VAL A 240 3.98 -19.19 5.20
CA VAL A 240 3.68 -19.48 6.62
C VAL A 240 3.45 -20.97 6.86
N LEU A 241 2.83 -21.67 5.91
CA LEU A 241 2.54 -23.10 5.99
C LEU A 241 3.66 -24.00 5.46
N LEU A 242 4.62 -23.44 4.74
CA LEU A 242 5.69 -24.21 4.10
C LEU A 242 6.74 -24.65 5.14
N PRO A 243 7.22 -25.91 5.09
CA PRO A 243 8.37 -26.36 5.88
C PRO A 243 9.62 -25.52 5.57
N THR A 244 10.44 -25.27 6.59
CA THR A 244 11.60 -24.35 6.51
C THR A 244 12.57 -24.73 5.40
N GLU A 245 12.84 -26.03 5.25
CA GLU A 245 13.72 -26.64 4.26
C GLU A 245 13.30 -26.39 2.81
N ASN A 246 11.99 -26.17 2.58
CA ASN A 246 11.44 -25.97 1.24
C ASN A 246 11.31 -24.49 0.86
N ILE A 247 11.52 -23.57 1.81
CA ILE A 247 11.35 -22.14 1.56
C ILE A 247 12.30 -21.66 0.48
N GLU A 248 13.59 -22.01 0.57
CA GLU A 248 14.61 -21.48 -0.34
C GLU A 248 14.34 -21.83 -1.81
N ALA A 249 13.91 -23.06 -2.07
CA ALA A 249 13.63 -23.55 -3.43
C ALA A 249 12.29 -23.03 -3.98
N SER A 250 11.45 -22.41 -3.14
CA SER A 250 10.12 -21.96 -3.53
C SER A 250 10.19 -20.72 -4.42
N PRO A 251 9.40 -20.65 -5.52
CA PRO A 251 9.30 -19.43 -6.32
C PRO A 251 8.70 -18.26 -5.52
N LEU A 252 7.96 -18.55 -4.45
CA LEU A 252 7.31 -17.57 -3.58
C LEU A 252 8.30 -16.61 -2.89
N VAL A 253 9.57 -17.01 -2.75
CA VAL A 253 10.62 -16.15 -2.18
C VAL A 253 10.85 -14.88 -3.00
N ARG A 254 10.55 -14.92 -4.31
CA ARG A 254 10.69 -13.76 -5.20
C ARG A 254 9.56 -12.76 -5.03
N ASP A 255 8.39 -13.24 -4.60
CA ASP A 255 7.16 -12.44 -4.53
C ASP A 255 6.95 -11.84 -3.13
N VAL A 256 7.44 -12.50 -2.08
CA VAL A 256 7.37 -11.97 -0.71
C VAL A 256 8.39 -10.85 -0.49
N SER A 257 7.99 -9.83 0.27
CA SER A 257 8.92 -8.84 0.80
C SER A 257 10.08 -9.54 1.51
N ARG A 258 11.31 -9.30 1.05
CA ARG A 258 12.49 -9.94 1.65
C ARG A 258 12.64 -9.56 3.13
N ARG A 259 12.27 -8.33 3.49
CA ARG A 259 12.24 -7.89 4.90
C ARG A 259 11.28 -8.75 5.70
N ALA A 260 10.06 -8.95 5.20
CA ALA A 260 9.08 -9.79 5.88
C ALA A 260 9.56 -11.24 5.98
N LEU A 261 10.19 -11.79 4.93
CA LEU A 261 10.76 -13.14 4.98
C LEU A 261 11.87 -13.28 6.03
N LEU A 262 12.81 -12.33 6.08
CA LEU A 262 13.88 -12.34 7.09
C LEU A 262 13.32 -12.34 8.51
N HIS A 263 12.33 -11.49 8.79
CA HIS A 263 11.75 -11.41 10.13
C HIS A 263 10.93 -12.67 10.46
N HIS A 264 10.16 -13.17 9.49
CA HIS A 264 9.36 -14.38 9.68
C HIS A 264 10.22 -15.59 9.99
N LEU A 265 11.45 -15.67 9.49
CA LEU A 265 12.35 -16.79 9.80
C LEU A 265 12.75 -16.86 11.28
N TYR A 266 12.65 -15.79 12.07
CA TYR A 266 12.82 -15.87 13.53
C TYR A 266 11.77 -16.76 14.18
N SER A 267 10.55 -16.85 13.63
CA SER A 267 9.51 -17.75 14.11
C SER A 267 9.84 -19.23 13.92
N ARG A 268 10.79 -19.52 13.03
CA ARG A 268 11.27 -20.87 12.71
C ARG A 268 12.68 -21.13 13.27
N ALA A 269 13.27 -20.15 13.93
CA ALA A 269 14.61 -20.25 14.50
C ALA A 269 14.55 -20.68 15.98
N PRO A 270 15.66 -21.21 16.54
CA PRO A 270 15.72 -21.59 17.94
C PRO A 270 15.33 -20.44 18.88
N ALA A 271 14.69 -20.74 20.01
CA ALA A 271 14.16 -19.74 20.94
C ALA A 271 15.25 -18.83 21.53
N GLU A 272 16.48 -19.32 21.62
CA GLU A 272 17.64 -18.61 22.16
C GLU A 272 18.15 -17.50 21.22
N LEU A 273 17.80 -17.56 19.92
CA LEU A 273 18.17 -16.51 18.96
C LEU A 273 17.38 -15.22 19.27
N THR A 274 18.04 -14.22 19.83
CA THR A 274 17.41 -12.93 20.14
C THR A 274 16.98 -12.17 18.87
N THR A 275 15.81 -11.54 18.87
CA THR A 275 15.33 -10.74 17.73
C THR A 275 16.06 -9.38 17.64
N PRO A 276 16.06 -8.71 16.46
CA PRO A 276 16.67 -7.39 16.32
C PRO A 276 15.98 -6.34 17.20
N ALA A 277 14.65 -6.46 17.38
CA ALA A 277 13.88 -5.61 18.28
C ALA A 277 14.38 -5.71 19.73
N ASN A 278 14.53 -6.93 20.25
CA ASN A 278 15.00 -7.17 21.61
C ASN A 278 16.44 -6.70 21.79
N ARG A 279 17.33 -6.95 20.81
CA ARG A 279 18.72 -6.47 20.82
C ARG A 279 18.81 -4.94 20.87
N ALA A 280 17.91 -4.25 20.16
CA ALA A 280 17.83 -2.80 20.16
C ALA A 280 17.04 -2.23 21.35
N SER A 281 16.56 -3.08 22.27
CA SER A 281 15.69 -2.71 23.39
C SER A 281 14.43 -1.95 22.95
N LEU A 282 13.87 -2.31 21.79
CA LEU A 282 12.64 -1.76 21.24
C LEU A 282 11.47 -2.71 21.49
N SER A 283 10.29 -2.16 21.78
CA SER A 283 9.05 -2.94 21.72
C SER A 283 8.76 -3.38 20.27
N GLN A 284 8.00 -4.45 20.09
CA GLN A 284 7.63 -4.90 18.73
C GLN A 284 6.90 -3.80 17.94
N THR A 285 6.07 -3.01 18.61
CA THR A 285 5.38 -1.85 17.99
C THR A 285 6.36 -0.77 17.55
N GLN A 286 7.35 -0.42 18.37
CA GLN A 286 8.39 0.55 18.00
C GLN A 286 9.23 0.04 16.82
N TYR A 287 9.58 -1.24 16.84
CA TYR A 287 10.35 -1.88 15.78
C TYR A 287 9.58 -1.95 14.45
N ALA A 288 8.30 -2.36 14.48
CA ALA A 288 7.42 -2.35 13.31
C ALA A 288 7.27 -0.94 12.72
N SER A 289 7.06 0.07 13.58
CA SER A 289 6.97 1.46 13.14
C SER A 289 8.26 1.94 12.46
N TRP A 290 9.42 1.54 13.00
CA TRP A 290 10.72 1.81 12.38
C TRP A 290 10.86 1.12 11.00
N LEU A 291 10.46 -0.16 10.90
CA LEU A 291 10.49 -0.92 9.64
C LEU A 291 9.63 -0.26 8.54
N LEU A 292 8.45 0.24 8.91
CA LEU A 292 7.50 0.85 7.98
C LEU A 292 7.91 2.25 7.53
N LYS A 293 8.52 3.04 8.41
CA LYS A 293 8.69 4.48 8.19
C LYS A 293 10.12 4.92 7.86
N LYS A 294 11.13 4.18 8.32
CA LYS A 294 12.52 4.68 8.34
C LYS A 294 13.56 3.68 7.85
N ALA A 295 13.31 2.39 8.00
CA ALA A 295 14.34 1.39 7.78
C ALA A 295 14.77 1.28 6.31
N SER A 296 16.08 1.31 6.08
CA SER A 296 16.70 0.85 4.83
C SER A 296 17.02 -0.66 4.88
N ASP A 297 17.17 -1.29 3.72
CA ASP A 297 17.55 -2.71 3.63
C ASP A 297 18.89 -2.96 4.34
N ALA A 298 19.85 -2.06 4.17
CA ALA A 298 21.16 -2.16 4.81
C ALA A 298 21.07 -2.11 6.35
N GLU A 299 20.21 -1.26 6.92
CA GLU A 299 20.01 -1.19 8.37
C GLU A 299 19.27 -2.41 8.92
N VAL A 300 18.23 -2.88 8.21
CA VAL A 300 17.53 -4.12 8.55
C VAL A 300 18.51 -5.28 8.60
N TRP A 301 19.32 -5.44 7.56
CA TRP A 301 20.30 -6.51 7.50
C TRP A 301 21.36 -6.37 8.60
N ARG A 302 21.85 -5.16 8.88
CA ARG A 302 22.82 -4.94 9.97
C ARG A 302 22.27 -5.39 11.31
N GLY A 303 21.01 -5.07 11.62
CA GLY A 303 20.34 -5.50 12.84
C GLY A 303 20.20 -7.03 12.92
N VAL A 304 19.69 -7.65 11.85
CA VAL A 304 19.54 -9.11 11.75
C VAL A 304 20.89 -9.80 11.88
N LYS A 305 21.88 -9.43 11.05
CA LYS A 305 23.23 -9.98 11.07
C LYS A 305 23.85 -9.94 12.46
N GLY A 306 23.74 -8.80 13.16
CA GLY A 306 24.25 -8.68 14.52
C GLY A 306 23.69 -9.75 15.46
N THR A 307 22.39 -10.05 15.39
CA THR A 307 21.79 -11.12 16.21
C THR A 307 22.27 -12.51 15.81
N LEU A 308 22.45 -12.76 14.50
CA LEU A 308 22.93 -14.04 14.00
C LEU A 308 24.39 -14.30 14.41
N ASP A 309 25.24 -13.28 14.34
CA ASP A 309 26.66 -13.38 14.70
C ASP A 309 26.82 -13.73 16.18
N VAL A 310 26.13 -13.01 17.07
CA VAL A 310 26.14 -13.31 18.52
C VAL A 310 25.60 -14.72 18.80
N PHE A 311 24.54 -15.14 18.11
CA PHE A 311 23.98 -16.47 18.29
C PHE A 311 24.96 -17.58 17.86
N THR A 312 25.66 -17.40 16.74
CA THR A 312 26.65 -18.38 16.25
C THR A 312 27.90 -18.43 17.12
N ASP A 313 28.32 -17.31 17.71
CA ASP A 313 29.46 -17.27 18.62
C ASP A 313 29.18 -18.04 19.92
N VAL A 314 27.96 -17.93 20.44
CA VAL A 314 27.54 -18.60 21.67
C VAL A 314 27.16 -20.07 21.43
N ASN A 315 26.57 -20.38 20.27
CA ASN A 315 26.03 -21.70 19.94
C ASN A 315 26.61 -22.24 18.62
N SER A 316 27.91 -22.51 18.58
CA SER A 316 28.61 -22.95 17.36
C SER A 316 28.00 -24.21 16.71
N ALA A 317 27.43 -25.12 17.50
CA ALA A 317 26.72 -26.30 17.01
C ALA A 317 25.37 -25.98 16.32
N ASN A 318 24.71 -24.88 16.66
CA ASN A 318 23.43 -24.45 16.09
C ASN A 318 23.58 -23.51 14.88
N ALA A 319 24.82 -23.21 14.47
CA ALA A 319 25.11 -22.45 13.26
C ALA A 319 24.59 -23.13 11.98
N SER A 320 24.40 -24.46 12.01
CA SER A 320 23.83 -25.26 10.91
C SER A 320 22.30 -25.27 10.87
N HIS A 321 21.62 -24.58 11.79
CA HIS A 321 20.16 -24.54 11.81
C HIS A 321 19.61 -23.96 10.49
N VAL A 322 18.70 -24.68 9.83
CA VAL A 322 18.22 -24.36 8.47
C VAL A 322 17.70 -22.92 8.36
N ALA A 323 16.92 -22.46 9.34
CA ALA A 323 16.43 -21.08 9.36
C ALA A 323 17.56 -20.03 9.46
N VAL A 324 18.59 -20.29 10.28
CA VAL A 324 19.74 -19.38 10.48
C VAL A 324 20.56 -19.27 9.20
N ALA A 325 20.86 -20.41 8.56
CA ALA A 325 21.56 -20.44 7.28
C ALA A 325 20.79 -19.69 6.18
N LEU A 326 19.48 -19.90 6.10
CA LEU A 326 18.61 -19.22 5.13
C LEU A 326 18.56 -17.70 5.38
N MET A 327 18.46 -17.26 6.64
CA MET A 327 18.51 -15.84 6.98
C MET A 327 19.81 -15.18 6.55
N ARG A 328 20.96 -15.85 6.73
CA ARG A 328 22.26 -15.34 6.25
C ARG A 328 22.26 -15.18 4.73
N LYS A 329 21.84 -16.21 4.00
CA LYS A 329 21.80 -16.18 2.53
C LYS A 329 20.89 -15.07 1.99
N ILE A 330 19.70 -14.90 2.55
CA ILE A 330 18.77 -13.83 2.15
C ILE A 330 19.35 -12.46 2.49
N GLY A 331 19.89 -12.29 3.69
CA GLY A 331 20.42 -11.01 4.15
C GLY A 331 21.64 -10.53 3.38
N GLU A 332 22.54 -11.43 2.99
CA GLU A 332 23.70 -11.10 2.14
C GLU A 332 23.30 -10.56 0.76
N SER A 333 22.10 -10.88 0.29
CA SER A 333 21.56 -10.32 -0.96
C SER A 333 21.05 -8.87 -0.84
N PHE A 334 21.00 -8.28 0.37
CA PHE A 334 20.56 -6.89 0.58
C PHE A 334 21.69 -5.88 0.32
N GLY A 335 22.95 -6.34 0.33
CA GLY A 335 24.13 -5.52 0.07
C GLY A 335 24.68 -5.63 -1.36
N LYS A 336 24.03 -6.40 -2.23
CA LYS A 336 24.34 -6.53 -3.66
C LYS A 336 23.32 -5.74 -4.47
#